data_AF-A0A6B2CT48-F1
#
_entry.id   AF-A0A6B2CT48-F1
#
_cell.length_a   1.000
_cell.length_b   1.000
_cell.length_c   1.000
_cell.angle_alpha   90.00
_cell.angle_beta   90.00
_cell.angle_gamma   90.00
#
_symmetry.space_group_name_H-M   'P 1'
#
loop_
_entity.id
_entity.type
_entity.pdbx_description
1 polymer ?
#
loop_
_entity_poly.entity_id
_entity_poly.type
_entity_poly.pdbx_seq_one_letter_code
_entity_poly.pdbx_strand_id
1 'polypeptide(L)' 'MERLLEEVRREFSGLPVYVGLEDGYVKRTAPMDWGQFKKYVETCRRLGFRFDRRGERWIKPLEELQPSPA' A
#
# COMPACT_ATOMS: atom_id res chain seq x y z
N MET A 1 8.98 -11.60 0.11
CA MET A 1 8.99 -10.12 0.13
C MET A 1 9.03 -9.53 -1.28
N GLU A 2 10.08 -9.81 -2.07
CA GLU A 2 10.34 -9.17 -3.38
C GLU A 2 9.18 -9.26 -4.40
N ARG A 3 8.52 -10.42 -4.54
CA ARG A 3 7.37 -10.59 -5.44
C ARG A 3 6.16 -9.72 -5.09
N LEU A 4 5.87 -9.55 -3.80
CA LEU A 4 4.80 -8.66 -3.34
C LEU A 4 5.17 -7.20 -3.62
N LEU A 5 6.45 -6.85 -3.51
CA LEU A 5 6.94 -5.49 -3.76
C LEU A 5 6.85 -5.12 -5.25
N GLU A 6 7.19 -6.04 -6.15
CA GLU A 6 6.95 -5.85 -7.59
C GLU A 6 5.47 -5.68 -7.90
N GLU A 7 4.59 -6.48 -7.31
CA GLU A 7 3.15 -6.37 -7.49
C GLU A 7 2.62 -5.02 -6.99
N VAL A 8 3.02 -4.59 -5.79
CA VAL A 8 2.66 -3.29 -5.20
C VAL A 8 3.15 -2.15 -6.09
N ARG A 9 4.43 -2.14 -6.51
CA ARG A 9 4.96 -1.08 -7.39
C ARG A 9 4.26 -1.03 -8.73
N ARG A 10 3.91 -2.19 -9.30
CA ARG A 10 3.18 -2.27 -10.58
C ARG A 10 1.75 -1.76 -10.44
N GLU A 11 1.05 -2.14 -9.39
CA GLU A 11 -0.33 -1.72 -9.08
C GLU A 11 -0.45 -0.22 -8.87
N PHE A 12 0.50 0.36 -8.13
CA PHE A 12 0.56 1.79 -7.85
C PHE A 12 1.29 2.60 -8.92
N SER A 13 1.75 1.96 -10.00
CA SER A 13 2.44 2.66 -11.08
C SER A 13 1.55 3.76 -11.67
N GLY A 14 2.10 4.97 -11.75
CA GLY A 14 1.38 6.16 -12.22
C GLY A 14 0.51 6.87 -11.17
N LEU A 15 0.48 6.40 -9.92
CA LEU A 15 -0.17 7.13 -8.81
C LEU A 15 0.88 7.89 -7.98
N PRO A 16 0.55 9.09 -7.46
CA PRO A 16 1.45 9.86 -6.61
C PRO A 16 1.47 9.29 -5.19
N VAL A 17 2.14 8.15 -5.02
CA VAL A 17 2.29 7.45 -3.75
C VAL A 17 3.75 7.15 -3.44
N TYR A 18 4.08 7.18 -2.16
CA TYR A 18 5.31 6.66 -1.59
C TYR A 18 5.02 5.28 -0.97
N VAL A 19 5.86 4.29 -1.28
CA VAL A 19 5.78 2.93 -0.73
C VAL A 19 6.98 2.71 0.18
N GLY A 20 6.76 2.73 1.49
CA GLY A 20 7.76 2.40 2.49
C GLY A 20 7.87 0.89 2.67
N LEU A 21 8.86 0.29 2.02
CA LEU A 21 9.04 -1.16 1.93
C LEU A 21 9.39 -1.81 3.29
N GLU A 22 10.18 -1.11 4.11
CA GLU A 22 10.66 -1.61 5.42
C GLU A 22 9.57 -1.56 6.51
N ASP A 23 8.72 -0.54 6.51
CA ASP A 23 7.61 -0.36 7.47
C ASP A 23 6.26 -0.87 6.92
N GLY A 24 6.22 -1.40 5.70
CA GLY A 24 5.01 -1.94 5.08
C GLY A 24 3.90 -0.91 4.88
N TYR A 25 4.22 0.35 4.56
CA TYR A 25 3.20 1.40 4.42
C TYR A 25 3.17 2.03 3.03
N VAL A 26 2.00 2.56 2.67
CA VAL A 26 1.77 3.37 1.48
C VAL A 26 1.21 4.72 1.92
N LYS A 27 1.79 5.80 1.42
CA LYS A 27 1.40 7.17 1.73
C LYS A 27 1.18 7.96 0.45
N ARG A 28 0.09 8.73 0.38
CA ARG A 28 -0.16 9.68 -0.69
C ARG A 28 0.85 10.83 -0.61
N THR A 29 1.49 11.17 -1.73
CA THR A 29 2.48 12.27 -1.79
C THR A 29 1.95 13.54 -2.45
N ALA A 30 0.90 13.43 -3.27
CA ALA A 30 0.24 14.57 -3.91
C ALA A 30 -1.28 14.40 -3.95
N PRO A 31 -2.06 15.48 -4.18
CA PRO A 31 -3.48 15.37 -4.48
C PRO A 31 -3.73 14.46 -5.67
N MET A 32 -4.85 13.74 -5.64
CA MET A 32 -5.29 12.82 -6.69
C MET A 32 -6.69 13.24 -7.15
N ASP A 33 -7.00 13.05 -8.42
CA ASP A 33 -8.39 13.15 -8.87
C ASP A 33 -9.24 12.00 -8.29
N TRP A 34 -10.57 12.12 -8.41
CA TRP A 34 -11.49 11.15 -7.83
C TRP A 34 -11.32 9.73 -8.39
N GLY A 35 -10.97 9.59 -9.67
CA GLY A 35 -10.72 8.30 -10.31
C GLY A 35 -9.45 7.65 -9.78
N GLN A 36 -8.36 8.42 -9.71
CA GLN A 36 -7.10 7.99 -9.09
C GLN A 36 -7.28 7.63 -7.61
N PHE A 37 -8.05 8.44 -6.86
CA PHE A 37 -8.31 8.18 -5.45
C PHE A 37 -9.10 6.88 -5.24
N LYS A 38 -10.11 6.61 -6.07
CA LYS A 38 -10.82 5.33 -6.04
C LYS A 38 -9.88 4.15 -6.30
N LYS A 39 -9.10 4.22 -7.38
CA LYS A 39 -8.11 3.18 -7.72
C LYS A 39 -7.12 2.95 -6.58
N TYR A 40 -6.61 4.03 -5.99
CA TYR A 40 -5.71 3.98 -4.84
C TYR A 40 -6.32 3.22 -3.65
N VAL A 41 -7.56 3.55 -3.26
CA VAL A 41 -8.25 2.91 -2.14
C VAL A 41 -8.57 1.44 -2.45
N GLU A 42 -9.02 1.13 -3.67
CA GLU A 42 -9.32 -0.24 -4.10
C GLU A 42 -8.07 -1.12 -4.11
N THR A 43 -6.96 -0.63 -4.67
CA THR A 43 -5.67 -1.33 -4.65
C THR A 43 -5.19 -1.57 -3.22
N CYS A 44 -5.25 -0.57 -2.33
CA CYS A 44 -4.84 -0.74 -0.94
C CYS A 44 -5.65 -1.85 -0.24
N ARG A 45 -6.97 -1.87 -0.42
CA ARG A 45 -7.85 -2.91 0.15
C ARG A 45 -7.56 -4.29 -0.43
N ARG A 46 -7.38 -4.39 -1.75
CA ARG A 46 -7.08 -5.64 -2.46
C ARG A 46 -5.78 -6.27 -2.01
N LEU A 47 -4.78 -5.45 -1.70
CA LEU A 47 -3.45 -5.88 -1.27
C LEU A 47 -3.34 -6.10 0.26
N GLY A 48 -4.45 -5.96 0.99
CA GLY A 48 -4.53 -6.21 2.44
C GLY A 48 -4.05 -5.05 3.33
N PHE A 49 -3.84 -3.86 2.77
CA PHE A 49 -3.50 -2.70 3.60
C PHE A 49 -4.71 -2.24 4.42
N ARG A 50 -4.43 -1.73 5.62
CA ARG A 50 -5.41 -1.08 6.51
C ARG A 50 -5.10 0.41 6.59
N PHE A 51 -6.14 1.23 6.49
CA PHE A 51 -5.95 2.67 6.61
C PHE A 51 -5.77 3.07 8.08
N ASP A 52 -4.58 3.57 8.41
CA ASP A 52 -4.27 4.19 9.68
C ASP A 52 -4.68 5.67 9.64
N ARG A 53 -5.72 5.99 10.41
CA ARG A 53 -6.22 7.36 10.53
C ARG A 53 -5.25 8.29 11.27
N ARG A 54 -4.36 7.75 12.12
CA ARG A 54 -3.46 8.58 12.95
C ARG A 54 -2.30 9.13 12.13
N GLY A 55 -1.73 8.33 11.24
CA GLY A 55 -0.63 8.71 10.35
C GLY A 55 -1.06 9.03 8.91
N GLU A 56 -2.36 9.02 8.63
CA GLU A 56 -2.95 9.25 7.30
C GLU A 56 -2.28 8.40 6.20
N ARG A 57 -2.04 7.12 6.52
CA ARG A 57 -1.30 6.18 5.67
C ARG A 57 -1.95 4.81 5.67
N TRP A 58 -1.71 4.05 4.61
CA TRP A 58 -2.10 2.64 4.54
C TRP A 58 -0.97 1.80 5.08
N ILE A 59 -1.25 0.91 6.02
CA ILE A 59 -0.26 0.04 6.66
C ILE A 59 -0.65 -1.40 6.38
N LYS A 60 0.29 -2.20 5.89
CA LYS A 60 0.15 -3.64 5.79
C LYS A 60 0.70 -4.26 7.08
N PRO A 61 -0.10 -5.01 7.84
CA PRO A 61 0.38 -5.64 9.06
C PRO A 61 1.58 -6.54 8.73
N LEU A 62 2.70 -6.33 9.44
CA LEU A 62 3.91 -7.16 9.30
C LEU A 62 3.63 -8.65 9.58
N GLU A 63 2.63 -8.97 10.42
CA GLU A 63 2.14 -10.33 10.67
C GLU A 63 1.65 -11.05 9.40
N GLU A 64 1.15 -10.32 8.39
CA GLU A 64 0.75 -10.88 7.09
C GLU A 64 1.92 -10.97 6.08
N LEU A 65 3.08 -10.42 6.45
CA LEU A 65 4.31 -10.45 5.66
C LEU A 65 5.29 -11.50 6.16
N GLN A 66 5.16 -11.94 7.41
CA GLN A 66 5.92 -13.07 7.93
C GLN A 66 5.34 -14.36 7.33
N PRO A 67 6.17 -15.26 6.78
CA PRO A 67 5.71 -16.61 6.50
C PRO A 67 5.25 -17.23 7.83
N SER A 68 4.13 -17.94 7.82
CA SER A 68 3.70 -18.72 8.99
C SER A 68 4.89 -19.57 9.46
N PRO A 69 5.22 -19.58 10.76
CA PRO A 69 6.19 -20.53 11.27
C PRO A 69 5.68 -21.93 10.93
N ALA A 70 6.50 -22.67 10.19
CA ALA A 70 6.24 -24.03 9.74
C ALA A 70 6.14 -25.01 10.93
#